data_AF-A0A9W6U662-F1
#
_entry.id   AF-A0A9W6U662-F1
#
_cell.length_a   1.000
_cell.length_b   1.000
_cell.length_c   1.000
_cell.angle_alpha   90.00
_cell.angle_beta   90.00
_cell.angle_gamma   90.00
#
_symmetry.space_group_name_H-M   'P 1'
#
loop_
_entity.id
_entity.type
_entity.pdbx_description
1 polymer ?
#
loop_
_entity_poly.entity_id
_entity_poly.type
_entity_poly.pdbx_seq_one_letter_code
_entity_poly.pdbx_strand_id
1 'polypeptide(L)'
;MESFVDVDIFCVAADVEMEEASITEEGILAFCDALGVDAQDPVMLALSSAMESETMGVYTRTEFRRGMHMLHCQSIEDLRGKISTLRGQLRDPTEFSTIYSFTFGFSKDPTQKSLALELAIGLWDLLLPGHFHWRRHWLQFVRKNSRNVVSKDLWLQVLDFGHQIKPDLSNYDENGAWPVLLDDFAAHMLELINKKGLATVQQEEDNMSADGDKSDDAENMVVDE
;
A
#
# COMPACT_ATOMS: atom_id res chain seq x y z
N MET A 1 35.29 -12.46 -14.23
CA MET A 1 35.79 -11.95 -12.94
C MET A 1 34.58 -11.41 -12.21
N GLU A 2 33.82 -12.34 -11.62
CA GLU A 2 32.69 -12.02 -10.77
C GLU A 2 33.23 -11.23 -9.58
N SER A 3 32.71 -10.04 -9.36
CA SER A 3 33.13 -9.21 -8.24
C SER A 3 32.73 -9.90 -6.94
N PHE A 4 33.70 -10.06 -6.04
CA PHE A 4 33.59 -10.61 -4.68
C PHE A 4 32.38 -10.09 -3.86
N VAL A 5 31.81 -8.96 -4.27
CA VAL A 5 30.66 -8.26 -3.68
C VAL A 5 29.33 -9.02 -3.86
N ASP A 6 29.23 -9.87 -4.89
CA ASP A 6 27.98 -10.54 -5.29
C ASP A 6 27.67 -11.81 -4.47
N VAL A 7 28.66 -12.32 -3.72
CA VAL A 7 28.57 -13.62 -3.03
C VAL A 7 28.10 -13.46 -1.60
N ASP A 8 28.58 -12.45 -0.84
CA ASP A 8 28.29 -12.38 0.60
C ASP A 8 26.84 -11.96 0.94
N ILE A 9 26.23 -11.04 0.18
CA ILE A 9 24.87 -10.55 0.52
C ILE A 9 23.80 -11.54 0.09
N PHE A 10 24.01 -12.17 -1.07
CA PHE A 10 23.11 -13.17 -1.59
C PHE A 10 23.19 -14.45 -0.77
N CYS A 11 24.39 -14.93 -0.38
CA CYS A 11 24.55 -16.16 0.39
C CYS A 11 24.11 -16.07 1.86
N VAL A 12 23.97 -14.88 2.46
CA VAL A 12 23.46 -14.76 3.86
C VAL A 12 21.96 -15.05 3.94
N ALA A 13 21.22 -14.85 2.83
CA ALA A 13 19.75 -14.95 2.82
C ALA A 13 19.18 -15.86 1.73
N ALA A 14 20.00 -16.34 0.79
CA ALA A 14 19.54 -17.19 -0.30
C ALA A 14 19.65 -18.68 0.02
N ASP A 15 18.63 -19.43 -0.38
CA ASP A 15 18.67 -20.89 -0.35
C ASP A 15 19.61 -21.39 -1.45
N VAL A 16 20.71 -22.01 -1.03
CA VAL A 16 21.81 -22.47 -1.91
C VAL A 16 21.49 -23.79 -2.59
N GLU A 17 20.36 -24.43 -2.26
CA GLU A 17 19.92 -25.71 -2.83
C GLU A 17 19.05 -25.58 -4.10
N MET A 18 18.65 -24.36 -4.49
CA MET A 18 17.82 -24.12 -5.68
C MET A 18 18.60 -23.78 -6.95
N GLU A 19 18.11 -24.22 -8.11
CA GLU A 19 18.74 -24.12 -9.44
C GLU A 19 18.93 -22.66 -9.91
N GLU A 20 18.04 -21.77 -9.49
CA GLU A 20 18.23 -20.31 -9.51
C GLU A 20 18.10 -19.79 -8.09
N ALA A 21 19.24 -19.44 -7.49
CA ALA A 21 19.27 -19.04 -6.11
C ALA A 21 18.41 -17.76 -5.93
N SER A 22 17.57 -17.73 -4.88
CA SER A 22 16.63 -16.64 -4.55
C SER A 22 16.61 -16.37 -3.03
N ILE A 23 16.28 -15.14 -2.64
CA ILE A 23 16.00 -14.79 -1.24
C ILE A 23 14.56 -15.18 -0.97
N THR A 24 14.34 -16.22 -0.16
CA THR A 24 13.01 -16.73 0.21
C THR A 24 12.37 -15.87 1.28
N GLU A 25 11.19 -16.25 1.78
CA GLU A 25 10.51 -15.54 2.86
C GLU A 25 11.38 -15.43 4.12
N GLU A 26 12.04 -16.52 4.51
CA GLU A 26 13.00 -16.52 5.63
C GLU A 26 14.20 -15.62 5.36
N GLY A 27 14.68 -15.62 4.12
CA GLY A 27 15.74 -14.72 3.66
C GLY A 27 15.33 -13.25 3.74
N ILE A 28 14.09 -12.92 3.38
CA ILE A 28 13.56 -11.56 3.48
C ILE A 28 13.46 -11.13 4.94
N LEU A 29 13.03 -11.99 5.85
CA LEU A 29 13.01 -11.67 7.28
C LEU A 29 14.42 -11.34 7.81
N ALA A 30 15.41 -12.20 7.50
CA ALA A 30 16.80 -11.94 7.87
C ALA A 30 17.36 -10.66 7.22
N PHE A 31 16.94 -10.38 5.99
CA PHE A 31 17.31 -9.17 5.27
C PHE A 31 16.71 -7.91 5.90
N CYS A 32 15.43 -7.95 6.30
CA CYS A 32 14.76 -6.88 7.05
C CYS A 32 15.46 -6.62 8.39
N ASP A 33 15.80 -7.67 9.13
CA ASP A 33 16.57 -7.57 10.38
C ASP A 33 17.93 -6.90 10.16
N ALA A 34 18.65 -7.28 9.10
CA ALA A 34 19.92 -6.68 8.74
C ALA A 34 19.78 -5.20 8.35
N LEU A 35 18.67 -4.81 7.74
CA LEU A 35 18.34 -3.42 7.41
C LEU A 35 17.79 -2.63 8.62
N GLY A 36 17.41 -3.31 9.70
CA GLY A 36 16.78 -2.69 10.87
C GLY A 36 15.39 -2.14 10.56
N VAL A 37 14.65 -2.82 9.68
CA VAL A 37 13.28 -2.46 9.28
C VAL A 37 12.34 -3.63 9.57
N ASP A 38 11.09 -3.32 9.91
CA ASP A 38 10.06 -4.35 10.04
C ASP A 38 9.64 -4.84 8.64
N ALA A 39 9.38 -6.14 8.48
CA ALA A 39 8.98 -6.71 7.19
C ALA A 39 7.61 -6.18 6.70
N GLN A 40 6.78 -5.67 7.60
CA GLN A 40 5.50 -5.02 7.31
C GLN A 40 5.63 -3.49 7.16
N ASP A 41 6.82 -2.91 7.33
CA ASP A 41 7.05 -1.47 7.13
C ASP A 41 6.81 -1.12 5.64
N PRO A 42 6.06 -0.04 5.32
CA PRO A 42 5.80 0.36 3.94
C PRO A 42 7.08 0.64 3.14
N VAL A 43 8.22 0.93 3.79
CA VAL A 43 9.51 1.08 3.11
C VAL A 43 9.91 -0.18 2.33
N MET A 44 9.44 -1.35 2.76
CA MET A 44 9.67 -2.60 2.03
C MET A 44 8.98 -2.58 0.66
N LEU A 45 7.80 -1.97 0.52
CA LEU A 45 7.15 -1.81 -0.79
C LEU A 45 7.93 -0.87 -1.72
N ALA A 46 8.53 0.19 -1.17
CA ALA A 46 9.41 1.08 -1.94
C ALA A 46 10.67 0.32 -2.41
N LEU A 47 11.25 -0.52 -1.55
CA LEU A 47 12.39 -1.36 -1.88
C LEU A 47 12.03 -2.42 -2.95
N SER A 48 10.92 -3.13 -2.76
CA SER A 48 10.36 -4.10 -3.72
C SER A 48 10.09 -3.46 -5.07
N SER A 49 9.62 -2.20 -5.08
CA SER A 49 9.39 -1.42 -6.28
C SER A 49 10.71 -1.06 -6.99
N ALA A 50 11.74 -0.64 -6.26
CA ALA A 50 13.07 -0.38 -6.81
C ALA A 50 13.75 -1.63 -7.38
N MET A 51 13.46 -2.80 -6.80
CA MET A 51 13.87 -4.10 -7.33
C MET A 51 13.04 -4.57 -8.52
N GLU A 52 11.91 -3.90 -8.81
CA GLU A 52 10.83 -4.35 -9.72
C GLU A 52 10.51 -5.83 -9.50
N SER A 53 10.32 -6.20 -8.23
CA SER A 53 10.03 -7.58 -7.85
C SER A 53 8.66 -8.04 -8.35
N GLU A 54 8.60 -9.27 -8.84
CA GLU A 54 7.37 -9.83 -9.41
C GLU A 54 6.50 -10.50 -8.36
N THR A 55 7.10 -11.16 -7.36
CA THR A 55 6.40 -12.00 -6.38
C THR A 55 6.71 -11.58 -4.95
N MET A 56 5.66 -11.40 -4.14
CA MET A 56 5.80 -11.14 -2.71
C MET A 56 6.48 -12.31 -1.99
N GLY A 57 7.36 -12.00 -1.04
CA GLY A 57 8.05 -13.02 -0.24
C GLY A 57 9.27 -13.63 -0.94
N VAL A 58 9.60 -13.21 -2.17
CA VAL A 58 10.77 -13.70 -2.90
C VAL A 58 11.50 -12.56 -3.62
N TYR A 59 12.83 -12.54 -3.53
CA TYR A 59 13.67 -11.79 -4.47
C TYR A 59 14.59 -12.74 -5.23
N THR A 60 14.43 -12.79 -6.54
CA THR A 60 15.40 -13.42 -7.43
C THR A 60 16.71 -12.65 -7.41
N ARG A 61 17.81 -13.32 -7.75
CA ARG A 61 19.12 -12.67 -7.89
C ARG A 61 19.10 -11.49 -8.88
N THR A 62 18.32 -11.61 -9.95
CA THR A 62 18.19 -10.57 -10.97
C THR A 62 17.47 -9.33 -10.43
N GLU A 63 16.35 -9.50 -9.73
CA GLU A 63 15.61 -8.41 -9.07
C GLU A 63 16.47 -7.71 -8.02
N PHE A 64 17.13 -8.48 -7.16
CA PHE A 64 18.00 -7.95 -6.13
C PHE A 64 19.13 -7.10 -6.72
N ARG A 65 19.87 -7.64 -7.71
CA ARG A 65 20.95 -6.91 -8.39
C ARG A 65 20.45 -5.64 -9.07
N ARG A 66 19.29 -5.68 -9.74
CA ARG A 66 18.68 -4.52 -10.37
C ARG A 66 18.40 -3.43 -9.34
N GLY A 67 17.77 -3.78 -8.22
CA GLY A 67 17.50 -2.83 -7.13
C GLY A 67 18.78 -2.23 -6.54
N MET A 68 19.80 -3.05 -6.26
CA MET A 68 21.09 -2.57 -5.75
C MET A 68 21.76 -1.61 -6.73
N HIS A 69 21.73 -1.90 -8.03
CA HIS A 69 22.25 -1.00 -9.06
C HIS A 69 21.48 0.31 -9.14
N MET A 70 20.14 0.25 -9.16
CA MET A 70 19.25 1.42 -9.21
C MET A 70 19.41 2.32 -7.98
N LEU A 71 19.63 1.73 -6.81
CA LEU A 71 19.86 2.46 -5.56
C LEU A 71 21.32 2.85 -5.35
N HIS A 72 22.22 2.51 -6.28
CA HIS A 72 23.66 2.71 -6.19
C HIS A 72 24.28 2.14 -4.91
N CYS A 73 23.83 0.94 -4.50
CA CYS A 73 24.29 0.24 -3.32
C CYS A 73 25.21 -0.92 -3.71
N GLN A 74 26.29 -1.12 -2.95
CA GLN A 74 27.21 -2.26 -3.11
C GLN A 74 27.26 -3.13 -1.85
N SER A 75 26.69 -2.67 -0.74
CA SER A 75 26.64 -3.36 0.54
C SER A 75 25.27 -3.24 1.22
N ILE A 76 25.01 -4.09 2.22
CA ILE A 76 23.85 -3.95 3.11
C ILE A 76 23.91 -2.63 3.87
N GLU A 77 25.10 -2.15 4.25
CA GLU A 77 25.30 -0.85 4.90
C GLU A 77 24.86 0.30 4.00
N ASP A 78 25.20 0.26 2.70
CA ASP A 78 24.74 1.27 1.73
C ASP A 78 23.21 1.27 1.65
N LEU A 79 22.61 0.07 1.55
CA LEU A 79 21.17 -0.07 1.44
C LEU A 79 20.45 0.37 2.72
N ARG A 80 21.00 0.05 3.89
CA ARG A 80 20.55 0.56 5.20
C ARG A 80 20.58 2.10 5.21
N GLY A 81 21.63 2.70 4.64
CA GLY A 81 21.72 4.15 4.44
C GLY A 81 20.63 4.73 3.53
N LYS A 82 20.11 3.95 2.59
CA LYS A 82 19.03 4.35 1.66
C LYS A 82 17.62 4.24 2.22
N ILE A 83 17.40 3.56 3.34
CA ILE A 83 16.07 3.43 3.97
C ILE A 83 15.42 4.81 4.19
N SER A 84 16.20 5.79 4.64
CA SER A 84 15.70 7.17 4.83
C SER A 84 15.25 7.84 3.52
N THR A 85 15.97 7.57 2.43
CA THR A 85 15.64 8.04 1.07
C THR A 85 14.36 7.38 0.58
N LEU A 86 14.23 6.05 0.68
CA LEU A 86 13.03 5.31 0.30
C LEU A 86 11.77 5.80 1.05
N ARG A 87 11.90 6.08 2.34
CA ARG A 87 10.83 6.74 3.12
C ARG A 87 10.51 8.18 2.66
N GLY A 88 11.47 8.86 2.05
CA GLY A 88 11.25 10.13 1.36
C GLY A 88 10.37 9.95 0.12
N GLN A 89 10.64 8.92 -0.68
CA GLN A 89 9.88 8.59 -1.89
C GLN A 89 8.41 8.27 -1.58
N LEU A 90 8.17 7.57 -0.47
CA LEU A 90 6.82 7.30 0.03
C LEU A 90 6.03 8.55 0.45
N ARG A 91 6.66 9.71 0.57
CA ARG A 91 6.01 10.98 0.93
C ARG A 91 5.94 11.95 -0.23
N ASP A 92 6.79 11.78 -1.24
CA ASP A 92 6.76 12.60 -2.45
C ASP A 92 5.62 12.12 -3.37
N PRO A 93 4.63 12.96 -3.71
CA PRO A 93 3.49 12.53 -4.52
C PRO A 93 3.87 11.96 -5.89
N THR A 94 4.99 12.42 -6.48
CA THR A 94 5.43 12.00 -7.81
C THR A 94 6.05 10.61 -7.75
N GLU A 95 6.98 10.40 -6.82
CA GLU A 95 7.63 9.10 -6.63
C GLU A 95 6.65 8.06 -6.05
N PHE A 96 5.81 8.47 -5.10
CA PHE A 96 4.78 7.62 -4.48
C PHE A 96 3.83 7.00 -5.50
N SER A 97 3.44 7.74 -6.55
CA SER A 97 2.55 7.22 -7.60
C SER A 97 3.09 5.93 -8.26
N THR A 98 4.42 5.83 -8.42
CA THR A 98 5.07 4.65 -8.99
C THR A 98 5.02 3.48 -8.00
N ILE A 99 5.34 3.72 -6.73
CA ILE A 99 5.30 2.69 -5.67
C ILE A 99 3.87 2.19 -5.47
N TYR A 100 2.90 3.10 -5.44
CA TYR A 100 1.49 2.80 -5.27
C TYR A 100 0.93 1.98 -6.44
N SER A 101 1.25 2.35 -7.69
CA SER A 101 0.86 1.60 -8.88
C SER A 101 1.50 0.21 -8.93
N PHE A 102 2.78 0.11 -8.56
CA PHE A 102 3.52 -1.15 -8.45
C PHE A 102 2.86 -2.10 -7.43
N THR A 103 2.50 -1.59 -6.26
CA THR A 103 1.98 -2.39 -5.13
C THR A 103 0.76 -3.22 -5.54
N PHE A 104 -0.13 -2.69 -6.40
CA PHE A 104 -1.28 -3.45 -6.90
C PHE A 104 -0.87 -4.75 -7.60
N GLY A 105 0.14 -4.68 -8.47
CA GLY A 105 0.62 -5.83 -9.23
C GLY A 105 1.39 -6.81 -8.35
N PHE A 106 2.16 -6.27 -7.40
CA PHE A 106 2.98 -7.03 -6.46
C PHE A 106 2.15 -7.83 -5.45
N SER A 107 1.02 -7.28 -4.99
CA SER A 107 0.22 -7.89 -3.93
C SER A 107 -0.93 -8.77 -4.42
N LYS A 108 -1.33 -8.69 -5.69
CA LYS A 108 -2.42 -9.52 -6.21
C LYS A 108 -1.94 -10.95 -6.49
N ASP A 109 -2.85 -11.92 -6.43
CA ASP A 109 -2.60 -13.25 -6.97
C ASP A 109 -2.25 -13.13 -8.48
N PRO A 110 -1.15 -13.74 -8.96
CA PRO A 110 -0.74 -13.69 -10.37
C PRO A 110 -1.84 -14.15 -11.35
N THR A 111 -2.69 -15.09 -10.92
CA THR A 111 -3.80 -15.64 -11.71
C THR A 111 -5.01 -14.70 -11.79
N GLN A 112 -5.07 -13.68 -10.92
CA GLN A 112 -6.19 -12.75 -10.81
C GLN A 112 -5.85 -11.38 -11.44
N LYS A 113 -6.88 -10.72 -11.97
CA LYS A 113 -6.79 -9.34 -12.50
C LYS A 113 -7.12 -8.27 -11.46
N SER A 114 -7.62 -8.70 -10.30
CA SER A 114 -8.13 -7.84 -9.22
C SER A 114 -7.48 -8.24 -7.90
N LEU A 115 -7.41 -7.29 -6.98
CA LEU A 115 -6.94 -7.49 -5.62
C LEU A 115 -8.13 -7.86 -4.73
N ALA A 116 -7.94 -8.75 -3.75
CA ALA A 116 -8.97 -9.01 -2.75
C ALA A 116 -9.25 -7.74 -1.93
N LEU A 117 -10.52 -7.46 -1.61
CA LEU A 117 -10.91 -6.22 -0.93
C LEU A 117 -10.17 -6.03 0.40
N GLU A 118 -10.10 -7.06 1.25
CA GLU A 118 -9.43 -6.97 2.56
C GLU A 118 -7.93 -6.66 2.43
N LEU A 119 -7.27 -7.22 1.41
CA LEU A 119 -5.87 -6.91 1.14
C LEU A 119 -5.71 -5.47 0.62
N ALA A 120 -6.60 -5.02 -0.26
CA ALA A 120 -6.60 -3.63 -0.74
C ALA A 120 -6.77 -2.63 0.42
N ILE A 121 -7.67 -2.93 1.35
CA ILE A 121 -7.90 -2.13 2.57
C ILE A 121 -6.65 -2.05 3.43
N GLY A 122 -5.99 -3.20 3.71
CA GLY A 122 -4.75 -3.21 4.49
C GLY A 122 -3.64 -2.38 3.85
N LEU A 123 -3.49 -2.49 2.52
CA LEU A 123 -2.49 -1.71 1.78
C LEU A 123 -2.85 -0.23 1.70
N TRP A 124 -4.13 0.13 1.59
CA TRP A 124 -4.55 1.53 1.66
C TRP A 124 -4.34 2.15 3.04
N ASP A 125 -4.60 1.40 4.10
CA ASP A 125 -4.31 1.81 5.48
C ASP A 125 -2.81 2.09 5.68
N LEU A 126 -1.98 1.24 5.07
CA LEU A 126 -0.53 1.33 5.09
C LEU A 126 0.03 2.49 4.25
N LEU A 127 -0.48 2.69 3.03
CA LEU A 127 0.12 3.56 2.01
C LEU A 127 -0.49 4.95 1.92
N LEU A 128 -1.80 5.11 2.19
CA LEU A 128 -2.47 6.40 2.02
C LEU A 128 -2.29 7.44 3.13
N PRO A 129 -1.67 7.18 4.31
CA PRO A 129 -1.35 8.26 5.25
C PRO A 129 -0.57 9.40 4.57
N GLY A 130 -1.10 10.62 4.64
CA GLY A 130 -0.52 11.79 3.97
C GLY A 130 -0.88 11.98 2.49
N HIS A 131 -1.54 10.99 1.87
CA HIS A 131 -1.96 11.04 0.46
C HIS A 131 -3.49 11.10 0.28
N PHE A 132 -4.27 10.73 1.30
CA PHE A 132 -5.72 10.83 1.26
C PHE A 132 -6.27 11.35 2.59
N HIS A 133 -6.85 12.55 2.56
CA HIS A 133 -7.37 13.24 3.75
C HIS A 133 -8.51 12.49 4.46
N TRP A 134 -9.29 11.69 3.72
CA TRP A 134 -10.45 10.95 4.24
C TRP A 134 -10.23 9.44 4.22
N ARG A 135 -8.97 9.03 4.40
CA ARG A 135 -8.53 7.64 4.28
C ARG A 135 -9.35 6.69 5.15
N ARG A 136 -9.56 6.98 6.44
CA ARG A 136 -10.26 6.06 7.34
C ARG A 136 -11.74 5.99 7.04
N HIS A 137 -12.38 7.12 6.73
CA HIS A 137 -13.74 7.13 6.20
C HIS A 137 -13.84 6.30 4.91
N TRP A 138 -12.87 6.41 4.01
CA TRP A 138 -12.79 5.57 2.80
C TRP A 138 -12.69 4.08 3.14
N LEU A 139 -11.80 3.69 4.06
CA LEU A 139 -11.63 2.29 4.48
C LEU A 139 -12.93 1.71 5.10
N GLN A 140 -13.67 2.49 5.87
CA GLN A 140 -14.97 2.06 6.41
C GLN A 140 -16.04 2.00 5.33
N PHE A 141 -16.08 2.99 4.44
CA PHE A 141 -17.05 3.07 3.35
C PHE A 141 -16.87 1.91 2.36
N VAL A 142 -15.65 1.65 1.91
CA VAL A 142 -15.36 0.61 0.91
C VAL A 142 -15.66 -0.80 1.44
N ARG A 143 -15.44 -1.05 2.75
CA ARG A 143 -15.83 -2.32 3.40
C ARG A 143 -17.33 -2.59 3.31
N LYS A 144 -18.16 -1.55 3.45
CA LYS A 144 -19.62 -1.68 3.46
C LYS A 144 -20.24 -1.65 2.05
N ASN A 145 -19.60 -0.95 1.12
CA ASN A 145 -20.23 -0.59 -0.16
C ASN A 145 -19.54 -1.21 -1.40
N SER A 146 -18.34 -1.78 -1.26
CA SER A 146 -17.64 -2.43 -2.38
C SER A 146 -17.96 -3.92 -2.49
N ARG A 147 -17.66 -4.48 -3.66
CA ARG A 147 -17.59 -5.94 -3.85
C ARG A 147 -16.31 -6.48 -3.19
N ASN A 148 -16.21 -7.81 -3.07
CA ASN A 148 -15.05 -8.49 -2.48
C ASN A 148 -13.71 -8.33 -3.24
N VAL A 149 -13.65 -7.52 -4.31
CA VAL A 149 -12.46 -7.30 -5.12
C VAL A 149 -12.30 -5.84 -5.56
N VAL A 150 -11.06 -5.40 -5.75
CA VAL A 150 -10.67 -4.06 -6.22
C VAL A 150 -9.94 -4.20 -7.56
N SER A 151 -10.38 -3.46 -8.57
CA SER A 151 -9.72 -3.40 -9.89
C SER A 151 -8.51 -2.47 -9.86
N LYS A 152 -7.59 -2.65 -10.83
CA LYS A 152 -6.43 -1.74 -10.99
C LYS A 152 -6.87 -0.29 -11.22
N ASP A 153 -7.94 -0.10 -11.99
CA ASP A 153 -8.48 1.22 -12.30
C ASP A 153 -8.96 1.95 -11.03
N LEU A 154 -9.83 1.30 -10.23
CA LEU A 154 -10.29 1.86 -8.96
C LEU A 154 -9.11 2.13 -8.01
N TRP A 155 -8.17 1.19 -7.91
CA TRP A 155 -6.96 1.37 -7.10
C TRP A 155 -6.23 2.67 -7.45
N LEU A 156 -5.93 2.90 -8.73
CA LEU A 156 -5.24 4.11 -9.18
C LEU A 156 -6.07 5.37 -8.94
N GLN A 157 -7.37 5.32 -9.24
CA GLN A 157 -8.29 6.44 -9.07
C GLN A 157 -8.45 6.87 -7.60
N VAL A 158 -8.30 5.97 -6.62
CA VAL A 158 -8.29 6.34 -5.19
C VAL A 158 -7.14 7.29 -4.85
N LEU A 159 -5.95 7.08 -5.42
CA LEU A 159 -4.82 7.98 -5.21
C LEU A 159 -5.06 9.33 -5.86
N ASP A 160 -5.51 9.33 -7.12
CA ASP A 160 -5.83 10.54 -7.86
C ASP A 160 -6.90 11.36 -7.11
N PHE A 161 -7.94 10.70 -6.59
CA PHE A 161 -8.96 11.34 -5.78
C PHE A 161 -8.38 11.96 -4.50
N GLY A 162 -7.52 11.22 -3.79
CA GLY A 162 -6.86 11.71 -2.58
C GLY A 162 -5.98 12.94 -2.78
N HIS A 163 -5.32 13.05 -3.95
CA HIS A 163 -4.47 14.19 -4.31
C HIS A 163 -5.25 15.37 -4.88
N GLN A 164 -6.31 15.12 -5.66
CA GLN A 164 -7.01 16.16 -6.41
C GLN A 164 -8.19 16.76 -5.63
N ILE A 165 -8.91 15.98 -4.83
CA ILE A 165 -10.12 16.43 -4.13
C ILE A 165 -9.76 17.07 -2.79
N LYS A 166 -10.27 18.28 -2.57
CA LYS A 166 -10.05 19.03 -1.33
C LYS A 166 -10.78 18.37 -0.16
N PRO A 167 -10.31 18.58 1.08
CA PRO A 167 -10.99 18.04 2.26
C PRO A 167 -12.46 18.46 2.39
N ASP A 168 -12.82 19.65 1.91
CA ASP A 168 -14.21 20.14 1.93
C ASP A 168 -15.05 19.68 0.72
N LEU A 169 -14.45 18.91 -0.20
CA LEU A 169 -15.02 18.46 -1.47
C LEU A 169 -15.55 19.61 -2.36
N SER A 170 -15.13 20.86 -2.11
CA SER A 170 -15.61 22.04 -2.84
C SER A 170 -15.26 22.05 -4.33
N ASN A 171 -14.25 21.27 -4.73
CA ASN A 171 -13.81 21.11 -6.12
C ASN A 171 -14.22 19.77 -6.74
N TYR A 172 -15.06 18.99 -6.06
CA TYR A 172 -15.60 17.76 -6.62
C TYR A 172 -16.67 18.09 -7.67
N ASP A 173 -16.60 17.41 -8.82
CA ASP A 173 -17.54 17.51 -9.92
C ASP A 173 -18.25 16.17 -10.10
N GLU A 174 -19.57 16.16 -9.88
CA GLU A 174 -20.43 14.98 -10.04
C GLU A 174 -20.54 14.48 -11.49
N ASN A 175 -20.15 15.29 -12.46
CA ASN A 175 -20.07 14.91 -13.87
C ASN A 175 -18.65 14.51 -14.29
N GLY A 176 -17.74 14.39 -13.32
CA GLY A 176 -16.38 13.90 -13.52
C GLY A 176 -16.34 12.45 -14.01
N ALA A 177 -15.15 12.00 -14.37
CA ALA A 177 -14.92 10.63 -14.86
C ALA A 177 -14.46 9.67 -13.74
N TRP A 178 -14.90 9.91 -12.50
CA TRP A 178 -14.53 9.04 -11.38
C TRP A 178 -15.29 7.71 -11.44
N PRO A 179 -14.72 6.62 -10.89
CA PRO A 179 -15.47 5.40 -10.63
C PRO A 179 -16.69 5.68 -9.74
N VAL A 180 -17.82 5.05 -10.05
CA VAL A 180 -19.10 5.20 -9.30
C VAL A 180 -18.91 5.08 -7.78
N LEU A 181 -18.05 4.17 -7.32
CA LEU A 181 -17.81 4.00 -5.89
C LEU A 181 -17.15 5.22 -5.22
N LEU A 182 -16.31 5.95 -5.95
CA LEU A 182 -15.73 7.21 -5.50
C LEU A 182 -16.76 8.35 -5.56
N ASP A 183 -17.66 8.33 -6.54
CA ASP A 183 -18.78 9.28 -6.59
C ASP A 183 -19.71 9.09 -5.38
N ASP A 184 -20.09 7.84 -5.09
CA ASP A 184 -20.91 7.49 -3.93
C ASP A 184 -20.21 7.87 -2.62
N PHE A 185 -18.89 7.67 -2.53
CA PHE A 185 -18.09 8.10 -1.39
C PHE A 185 -18.08 9.63 -1.24
N ALA A 186 -17.92 10.37 -2.32
CA ALA A 186 -17.95 11.83 -2.32
C ALA A 186 -19.32 12.36 -1.84
N ALA A 187 -20.41 11.78 -2.33
CA ALA A 187 -21.76 12.10 -1.88
C ALA A 187 -21.95 11.82 -0.38
N HIS A 188 -21.48 10.67 0.11
CA HIS A 188 -21.51 10.33 1.52
C HIS A 188 -20.75 11.33 2.40
N MET A 189 -19.53 11.71 1.98
CA MET A 189 -18.72 12.70 2.70
C MET A 189 -19.36 14.09 2.72
N LEU A 190 -19.92 14.55 1.59
CA LEU A 190 -20.64 15.81 1.51
C LEU A 190 -21.85 15.83 2.46
N GLU A 191 -22.62 14.76 2.52
CA GLU A 191 -23.74 14.64 3.45
C GLU A 191 -23.26 14.70 4.91
N LEU A 192 -22.19 13.99 5.24
CA LEU A 192 -21.62 13.97 6.59
C LEU A 192 -21.10 15.34 7.02
N ILE A 193 -20.37 16.02 6.14
CA ILE A 193 -19.84 17.38 6.34
C ILE A 193 -20.99 18.38 6.50
N ASN A 194 -22.05 18.28 5.69
CA ASN A 194 -23.22 19.16 5.80
C ASN A 194 -23.96 18.98 7.13
N LYS A 195 -24.00 17.76 7.68
CA LYS A 195 -24.67 17.46 8.95
C LYS A 195 -23.85 17.86 10.18
N LYS A 196 -22.55 17.59 10.18
CA LYS A 196 -21.68 17.72 11.37
C LYS A 196 -20.74 18.92 11.34
N GLY A 197 -20.53 19.50 10.16
CA GLY A 197 -19.49 20.49 9.88
C GLY A 197 -18.11 19.86 9.66
N LEU A 198 -17.34 20.45 8.73
CA LEU A 198 -16.03 19.94 8.29
C LEU A 198 -15.05 19.67 9.46
N ALA A 199 -14.93 20.61 10.40
CA ALA A 199 -13.99 20.50 11.52
C ALA A 199 -14.29 19.29 12.41
N THR A 200 -15.57 18.98 12.64
CA THR A 200 -16.00 17.81 13.42
C THR A 200 -15.62 16.53 12.71
N VAL A 201 -15.87 16.45 11.40
CA VAL A 201 -15.56 15.25 10.59
C VAL A 201 -14.05 15.02 10.50
N GLN A 202 -13.25 16.08 10.36
CA GLN A 202 -11.78 15.99 10.41
C GLN A 202 -11.29 15.47 11.76
N GLN A 203 -11.85 15.97 12.86
CA GLN A 203 -11.51 15.48 14.18
C GLN A 203 -11.90 14.00 14.38
N GLU A 204 -13.05 13.57 13.84
CA GLU A 204 -13.45 12.16 13.84
C GLU A 204 -12.47 11.30 13.02
N GLU A 205 -12.08 11.74 11.83
CA GLU A 205 -11.08 11.08 10.97
C GLU A 205 -9.72 10.94 11.68
N ASP A 206 -9.26 11.96 12.39
CA ASP A 206 -7.99 11.92 13.14
C ASP A 206 -8.05 10.97 14.33
N ASN A 207 -9.20 10.91 15.02
CA ASN A 207 -9.41 10.08 16.21
C ASN A 207 -9.75 8.61 15.89
N MET A 208 -10.19 8.33 14.67
CA MET A 208 -10.58 6.98 14.25
C MET A 208 -9.34 6.07 14.27
N SER A 209 -9.39 4.97 15.02
CA SER A 209 -8.33 3.96 15.00
C SER A 209 -8.38 3.16 13.69
N ALA A 210 -7.22 2.68 13.24
CA ALA A 210 -7.13 1.71 12.14
C ALA A 210 -7.88 0.40 12.46
N ASP A 211 -7.91 0.04 13.75
CA ASP A 211 -8.78 -0.99 14.31
C ASP A 211 -10.21 -0.43 14.44
N GLY A 212 -10.97 -0.47 13.35
CA GLY A 212 -12.41 -0.28 13.37
C GLY A 212 -13.08 -1.50 14.00
N ASP A 213 -13.46 -1.37 15.25
CA ASP A 213 -14.63 -1.96 15.93
C ASP A 213 -15.21 -3.27 15.33
N LYS A 214 -15.02 -4.39 16.06
CA LYS A 214 -15.73 -5.66 15.83
C LYS A 214 -17.13 -5.69 16.51
N SER A 215 -17.62 -4.56 16.97
CA SER A 215 -18.98 -4.31 17.49
C SER A 215 -19.57 -3.22 16.60
N ASP A 216 -20.79 -3.19 16.09
CA ASP A 216 -22.05 -3.76 16.49
C ASP A 216 -22.89 -3.93 15.20
N ASP A 217 -23.34 -5.14 14.88
CA ASP A 217 -24.45 -5.36 13.93
C ASP A 217 -25.09 -6.75 14.19
N ALA A 218 -25.19 -7.11 15.48
CA ALA A 218 -25.88 -8.32 15.92
C ALA A 218 -27.02 -8.00 16.91
N GLU A 219 -27.75 -6.91 16.71
CA GLU A 219 -28.98 -6.65 17.48
C GLU A 219 -29.99 -5.85 16.66
N ASN A 220 -30.65 -6.55 15.73
CA ASN A 220 -32.10 -6.41 15.47
C ASN A 220 -32.54 -7.34 14.33
N MET A 221 -32.71 -8.62 14.62
CA MET A 221 -33.76 -9.43 14.00
C MET A 221 -34.72 -9.84 15.11
N VAL A 222 -35.69 -8.96 15.39
CA VAL A 222 -36.94 -9.36 16.02
C VAL A 222 -37.68 -10.18 14.97
N VAL A 223 -37.77 -11.48 15.20
CA VAL A 223 -38.64 -12.38 14.44
C VAL A 223 -40.02 -12.27 15.08
N ASP A 224 -40.94 -11.59 14.42
CA ASP A 224 -42.36 -11.69 14.76
C ASP A 224 -42.89 -13.05 14.29
N GLU A 225 -43.64 -13.70 15.18
CA GLU A 225 -44.20 -15.06 15.12
C GLU A 225 -45.19 -15.33 13.97
#